data_AF-A0AAE7BCL6-F1
#
_entry.id   AF-A0AAE7BCL6-F1
#
_cell.length_a   1.000
_cell.length_b   1.000
_cell.length_c   1.000
_cell.angle_alpha   90.00
_cell.angle_beta   90.00
_cell.angle_gamma   90.00
#
_symmetry.space_group_name_H-M   'P 1'
#
loop_
_entity.id
_entity.type
_entity.pdbx_description
1 polymer ?
#
loop_
_entity_poly.entity_id
_entity_poly.type
_entity_poly.pdbx_seq_one_letter_code
_entity_poly.pdbx_strand_id
1 'polypeptide(L)'
;MKYEELISQLCEVIKESENNAQSIYENTEDIDNIINDLEIPSHKKSKIQNIVSNIYGLLQNQDLHRQKIERVVNFVCENNNIDKSKYNLAPSAKNIDASDDTLSPDELEELIKQMQA
;
A
#
# COMPACT_ATOMS: atom_id res chain seq x y z
N MET A 1 24.99 14.43 5.44
CA MET A 1 23.55 14.58 5.19
C MET A 1 22.86 14.87 6.50
N LYS A 2 21.98 15.87 6.52
CA LYS A 2 21.12 16.12 7.69
C LYS A 2 19.97 15.11 7.68
N TYR A 3 19.49 14.70 8.85
CA TYR A 3 18.35 13.77 8.98
C TYR A 3 17.13 14.23 8.17
N GLU A 4 16.93 15.54 8.03
CA GLU A 4 15.84 16.13 7.27
C GLU A 4 15.94 15.87 5.76
N GLU A 5 17.15 15.87 5.19
CA GLU A 5 17.37 15.55 3.76
C GLU A 5 17.05 14.08 3.48
N LEU A 6 17.44 13.19 4.39
CA LEU A 6 17.12 11.76 4.31
C LEU A 6 15.61 11.51 4.38
N ILE A 7 14.94 12.18 5.32
CA ILE A 7 13.48 12.06 5.49
C ILE A 7 12.76 12.56 4.24
N SER A 8 13.19 13.70 3.67
CA SER A 8 12.62 14.20 2.42
C SER A 8 12.72 13.17 1.29
N GLN A 9 13.91 12.59 1.08
CA GLN A 9 14.11 11.55 0.06
C GLN A 9 13.25 10.32 0.30
N LEU A 10 13.10 9.87 1.57
CA LEU A 10 12.23 8.75 1.89
C LEU A 10 10.75 9.07 1.61
N CYS A 11 10.30 10.28 1.91
CA CYS A 11 8.93 10.72 1.63
C CYS A 11 8.65 10.81 0.12
N GLU A 12 9.62 11.29 -0.67
CA GLU A 12 9.55 11.27 -2.14
C GLU A 12 9.38 9.83 -2.65
N VAL A 13 10.22 8.90 -2.17
CA VAL A 13 10.14 7.48 -2.56
C VAL A 13 8.81 6.85 -2.15
N ILE A 14 8.28 7.15 -0.96
CA ILE A 14 6.94 6.70 -0.53
C ILE A 14 5.89 7.18 -1.53
N LYS A 15 5.90 8.49 -1.86
CA LYS A 15 4.89 9.10 -2.74
C LYS A 15 4.98 8.56 -4.17
N GLU A 16 6.18 8.44 -4.72
CA GLU A 16 6.38 7.85 -6.05
C GLU A 16 5.95 6.39 -6.06
N SER A 17 6.21 5.63 -5.00
CA SER A 17 5.77 4.24 -4.88
C SER A 17 4.23 4.12 -4.87
N GLU A 18 3.52 5.04 -4.22
CA GLU A 18 2.05 5.09 -4.25
C GLU A 18 1.53 5.34 -5.66
N ASN A 19 2.06 6.36 -6.34
CA ASN A 19 1.63 6.73 -7.69
C ASN A 19 1.89 5.58 -8.68
N ASN A 20 3.04 4.90 -8.54
CA ASN A 20 3.36 3.74 -9.35
C ASN A 20 2.44 2.55 -9.05
N ALA A 21 2.16 2.27 -7.77
CA ALA A 21 1.25 1.20 -7.37
C ALA A 21 -0.17 1.43 -7.93
N GLN A 22 -0.67 2.67 -7.86
CA GLN A 22 -1.94 3.05 -8.47
C GLN A 22 -1.93 2.81 -9.99
N SER A 23 -0.89 3.27 -10.69
CA SER A 23 -0.77 3.08 -12.14
C SER A 23 -0.70 1.59 -12.51
N ILE A 24 -0.02 0.75 -11.72
CA ILE A 24 0.02 -0.70 -11.96
C ILE A 24 -1.36 -1.32 -11.72
N TYR A 25 -2.08 -0.89 -10.68
CA TYR A 25 -3.43 -1.36 -10.40
C TYR A 25 -4.38 -1.07 -11.58
N GLU A 26 -4.42 0.18 -12.03
CA GLU A 26 -5.27 0.63 -13.16
C GLU A 26 -4.93 -0.15 -14.44
N ASN A 27 -3.65 -0.27 -14.80
CA ASN A 27 -3.22 -1.06 -15.95
C ASN A 27 -3.60 -2.55 -15.82
N THR A 28 -3.55 -3.10 -14.61
CA THR A 28 -3.89 -4.52 -14.35
C THR A 28 -5.40 -4.74 -14.46
N GLU A 29 -6.20 -3.78 -14.00
CA GLU A 29 -7.66 -3.77 -14.15
C GLU A 29 -8.06 -3.68 -15.64
N ASP A 30 -7.41 -2.79 -16.39
CA ASP A 30 -7.62 -2.69 -17.84
C ASP A 30 -7.29 -4.01 -18.57
N ILE A 31 -6.20 -4.69 -18.17
CA ILE A 31 -5.86 -6.01 -18.71
C ILE A 31 -6.97 -7.02 -18.41
N ASP A 32 -7.49 -7.07 -17.19
CA ASP A 32 -8.55 -8.01 -16.83
C ASP A 32 -9.83 -7.73 -17.63
N ASN A 33 -10.20 -6.46 -17.78
CA ASN A 33 -11.33 -6.03 -18.61
C ASN A 33 -11.17 -6.46 -20.08
N ILE A 34 -10.02 -6.18 -20.69
CA ILE A 34 -9.72 -6.59 -22.08
C ILE A 34 -9.78 -8.11 -22.21
N ILE A 35 -9.19 -8.86 -21.28
CA ILE A 35 -9.21 -10.32 -21.27
C ILE A 35 -10.64 -10.86 -21.11
N ASN A 36 -11.48 -10.15 -20.38
CA ASN A 36 -12.86 -10.52 -20.19
C ASN A 36 -13.67 -10.44 -21.50
N ASP A 37 -13.37 -9.47 -22.35
CA ASP A 37 -14.03 -9.23 -23.63
C ASP A 37 -13.47 -10.07 -24.81
N LEU A 38 -12.27 -10.64 -24.67
CA LEU A 38 -11.65 -11.44 -25.73
C LEU A 38 -12.25 -12.84 -25.85
N GLU A 39 -12.59 -13.24 -27.07
CA GLU A 39 -12.97 -14.62 -27.42
C GLU A 39 -11.73 -15.53 -27.55
N ILE A 40 -11.14 -15.90 -26.40
CA ILE A 40 -10.01 -16.83 -26.33
C ILE A 40 -10.38 -18.13 -25.60
N PRO A 41 -9.65 -19.24 -25.84
CA PRO A 41 -9.87 -20.48 -25.11
C PRO A 41 -9.80 -20.27 -23.59
N SER A 42 -10.77 -20.84 -22.87
CA SER A 42 -10.92 -20.65 -21.42
C SER A 42 -9.65 -20.92 -20.61
N HIS A 43 -8.92 -22.00 -20.94
CA HIS A 43 -7.66 -22.34 -20.27
C HIS A 43 -6.56 -21.26 -20.42
N LYS A 44 -6.56 -20.47 -21.50
CA LYS A 44 -5.64 -19.34 -21.67
C LYS A 44 -6.11 -18.14 -20.87
N LYS A 45 -7.42 -17.86 -20.88
CA LYS A 45 -8.04 -16.82 -20.07
C LYS A 45 -7.73 -17.01 -18.58
N SER A 46 -7.96 -18.21 -18.05
CA SER A 46 -7.66 -18.53 -16.65
C SER A 46 -6.17 -18.39 -16.31
N LYS A 47 -5.26 -18.73 -17.24
CA LYS A 47 -3.82 -18.51 -17.01
C LYS A 47 -3.49 -17.02 -16.85
N ILE A 48 -4.11 -16.16 -17.65
CA ILE A 48 -3.89 -14.71 -17.59
C ILE A 48 -4.51 -14.13 -16.32
N GLN A 49 -5.73 -14.53 -15.97
CA GLN A 49 -6.38 -14.15 -14.72
C GLN A 49 -5.60 -14.57 -13.46
N ASN A 50 -4.92 -15.72 -13.51
CA ASN A 50 -4.00 -16.13 -12.43
C ASN A 50 -2.78 -15.20 -12.33
N ILE A 51 -2.25 -14.73 -13.46
CA ILE A 51 -1.14 -13.75 -13.47
C ILE A 51 -1.62 -12.41 -12.91
N VAL A 52 -2.80 -11.94 -13.33
CA VAL A 52 -3.46 -10.73 -12.80
C VAL A 52 -3.63 -10.83 -11.27
N SER A 53 -4.17 -11.94 -10.78
CA SER A 53 -4.31 -12.21 -9.34
C SER A 53 -2.96 -12.15 -8.60
N ASN A 54 -1.90 -12.70 -9.20
CA ASN A 54 -0.55 -12.65 -8.62
C ASN A 54 -0.02 -11.21 -8.55
N ILE A 55 -0.29 -10.37 -9.57
CA ILE A 55 0.10 -8.95 -9.57
C ILE A 55 -0.60 -8.22 -8.42
N TYR A 56 -1.91 -8.42 -8.22
CA TYR A 56 -2.62 -7.83 -7.10
C TYR A 56 -2.05 -8.26 -5.74
N GLY A 57 -1.71 -9.54 -5.57
CA GLY A 57 -1.05 -10.03 -4.35
C GLY A 57 0.32 -9.38 -4.12
N LEU A 58 1.10 -9.14 -5.18
CA LEU A 58 2.38 -8.43 -5.07
C LEU A 58 2.19 -6.95 -4.73
N LEU A 59 1.21 -6.27 -5.33
CA LEU A 59 0.87 -4.88 -5.01
C LEU A 59 0.47 -4.72 -3.53
N GLN A 60 -0.34 -5.64 -3.00
CA GLN A 60 -0.69 -5.64 -1.58
C GLN A 60 0.55 -5.76 -0.68
N ASN A 61 1.47 -6.68 -1.01
CA ASN A 61 2.72 -6.82 -0.25
C ASN A 61 3.60 -5.56 -0.35
N GLN A 62 3.63 -4.91 -1.52
CA GLN A 62 4.37 -3.66 -1.70
C GLN A 62 3.79 -2.53 -0.86
N ASP A 63 2.45 -2.41 -0.76
CA ASP A 63 1.83 -1.41 0.10
C ASP A 63 2.15 -1.67 1.58
N LEU A 64 2.17 -2.93 2.03
CA LEU A 64 2.63 -3.26 3.39
C LEU A 64 4.08 -2.82 3.64
N HIS A 65 4.96 -2.92 2.64
CA HIS A 65 6.33 -2.40 2.76
C HIS A 65 6.36 -0.87 2.81
N ARG A 66 5.59 -0.19 1.95
CA ARG A 66 5.46 1.27 1.96
C ARG A 66 5.00 1.77 3.34
N GLN A 67 3.95 1.17 3.90
CA GLN A 67 3.45 1.50 5.25
C GLN A 67 4.52 1.32 6.33
N LYS A 68 5.35 0.27 6.26
CA LYS A 68 6.45 0.08 7.20
C LYS A 68 7.50 1.18 7.10
N ILE A 69 7.84 1.64 5.89
CA ILE A 69 8.78 2.75 5.69
C ILE A 69 8.17 4.04 6.25
N GLU A 70 6.90 4.30 5.98
CA GLU A 70 6.18 5.45 6.53
C GLU A 70 6.19 5.47 8.08
N ARG A 71 5.98 4.31 8.72
CA ARG A 71 6.13 4.15 10.18
C ARG A 71 7.54 4.47 10.67
N VAL A 72 8.56 4.01 9.96
CA VAL A 72 9.97 4.32 10.30
C VAL A 72 10.23 5.83 10.19
N VAL A 73 9.74 6.48 9.13
CA VAL A 73 9.89 7.93 8.97
C VAL A 73 9.20 8.69 10.10
N ASN A 74 7.98 8.30 10.47
CA ASN A 74 7.26 8.90 11.60
C ASN A 74 8.03 8.74 12.92
N PHE A 75 8.52 7.54 13.21
CA PHE A 75 9.33 7.27 14.41
C PHE A 75 10.59 8.13 14.47
N VAL A 76 11.32 8.25 13.35
CA VAL A 76 12.53 9.09 13.29
C VAL A 76 12.18 10.55 13.50
N CYS A 77 11.08 11.05 12.93
CA CYS A 77 10.66 12.43 13.12
C CYS A 77 10.36 12.73 14.60
N GLU A 78 9.59 11.86 15.26
CA GLU A 78 9.17 12.02 16.65
C GLU A 78 10.35 12.01 17.63
N ASN A 79 11.31 11.09 17.44
CA ASN A 79 12.47 10.96 18.33
C ASN A 79 13.56 12.02 18.11
N ASN A 80 13.47 12.81 17.04
CA ASN A 80 14.47 13.83 16.71
C ASN A 80 13.88 15.26 16.69
N ASN A 81 12.67 15.46 17.20
CA ASN A 81 11.95 16.74 17.17
C ASN A 81 11.86 17.36 15.77
N ILE A 82 11.71 16.53 14.74
CA ILE A 82 11.54 16.98 13.36
C ILE A 82 10.06 17.16 13.11
N ASP A 83 9.67 18.37 12.70
CA ASP A 83 8.30 18.66 12.32
C ASP A 83 7.90 17.81 11.08
N LYS A 84 6.90 16.94 11.25
CA LYS A 84 6.41 16.02 10.21
C LYS A 84 5.29 16.61 9.33
N SER A 85 4.74 17.77 9.69
CA SER A 85 3.64 18.42 8.94
C SER A 85 4.04 18.78 7.51
N LYS A 86 5.34 19.01 7.29
CA LYS A 86 5.95 19.32 5.99
C LYS A 86 6.05 18.13 5.03
N TYR A 87 5.81 16.89 5.48
CA TYR A 87 5.93 15.69 4.64
C TYR A 87 4.59 15.05 4.26
N ASN A 88 3.47 15.59 4.75
CA ASN A 88 2.10 15.15 4.41
C ASN A 88 1.89 13.62 4.54
N LEU A 89 2.55 12.99 5.52
CA LEU A 89 2.43 11.56 5.82
C LEU A 89 1.12 11.28 6.54
N ALA A 90 0.49 10.14 6.26
CA ALA A 90 -0.79 9.79 6.87
C ALA A 90 -0.61 9.57 8.39
N PRO A 91 -1.53 10.09 9.24
CA PRO A 91 -1.47 9.87 10.69
C PRO A 91 -1.60 8.40 11.11
N SER A 92 -2.07 7.54 10.20
CA SER A 92 -2.49 6.15 10.45
C SER A 92 -1.37 5.12 10.34
N ALA A 93 -0.12 5.54 10.12
CA ALA A 93 1.05 4.72 10.40
C ALA A 93 1.21 4.54 11.94
N LYS A 94 0.16 4.02 12.58
CA LYS A 94 0.16 3.60 13.99
C LYS A 94 1.24 2.52 14.17
N ASN A 95 1.90 2.63 15.32
CA ASN A 95 3.17 2.03 15.70
C ASN A 95 3.39 0.56 15.28
N ILE A 96 4.64 0.24 14.89
CA ILE A 96 5.20 -1.12 15.00
C ILE A 96 5.71 -1.30 16.43
N ASP A 97 4.84 -1.17 17.42
CA ASP A 97 5.09 -1.91 18.65
C ASP A 97 4.28 -3.19 18.52
N ALA A 98 4.98 -4.30 18.34
CA ALA A 98 4.41 -5.64 18.33
C ALA A 98 4.05 -6.09 19.75
N SER A 99 3.48 -5.16 20.53
CA SER A 99 3.00 -5.38 21.89
C SER A 99 1.77 -4.51 22.20
N ASP A 100 0.73 -4.53 21.33
CA ASP A 100 -0.67 -4.66 21.77
C ASP A 100 -1.73 -4.60 20.65
N ASP A 101 -1.46 -4.04 19.47
CA ASP A 101 -2.53 -3.83 18.48
C ASP A 101 -2.60 -4.91 17.39
N THR A 102 -3.00 -6.13 17.79
CA THR A 102 -3.88 -6.90 16.91
C THR A 102 -5.19 -6.11 16.82
N LEU A 103 -5.67 -5.78 15.62
CA LEU A 103 -7.04 -5.25 15.44
C LEU A 103 -7.96 -6.05 16.34
N SER A 104 -8.60 -5.36 17.28
CA SER A 104 -9.56 -6.05 18.14
C SER A 104 -10.61 -6.70 17.23
N PRO A 105 -11.17 -7.85 17.62
CA PRO A 105 -12.22 -8.50 16.83
C PRO A 105 -13.34 -7.55 16.42
N ASP A 106 -13.62 -6.56 17.27
CA ASP A 106 -14.63 -5.53 17.08
C ASP A 106 -14.26 -4.53 15.97
N GLU A 107 -13.01 -4.06 15.92
CA GLU A 107 -12.52 -3.17 14.85
C GLU A 107 -12.44 -3.88 13.50
N LEU A 108 -12.12 -5.18 13.49
CA LEU A 108 -12.14 -5.99 12.28
C LEU A 108 -13.57 -6.15 11.74
N GLU A 109 -14.56 -6.33 12.62
CA GLU A 109 -15.96 -6.45 12.23
C GLU A 109 -16.53 -5.13 11.67
N GLU A 110 -16.17 -3.98 12.28
CA GLU A 110 -16.56 -2.67 11.75
C GLU A 110 -15.97 -2.40 10.37
N LEU A 111 -14.71 -2.79 10.14
CA LEU A 111 -14.06 -2.67 8.84
C LEU A 111 -14.77 -3.52 7.77
N ILE A 112 -15.15 -4.75 8.11
CA ILE A 112 -15.91 -5.64 7.20
C ILE A 112 -17.28 -5.05 6.86
N LYS A 113 -17.97 -4.43 7.83
CA LYS A 113 -19.26 -3.76 7.58
C LYS A 113 -19.14 -2.58 6.64
N GLN A 114 -18.06 -1.79 6.74
CA GLN A 114 -17.84 -0.65 5.85
C GLN A 114 -17.58 -1.05 4.39
N MET A 115 -17.04 -2.25 4.16
CA MET A 115 -16.79 -2.77 2.81
C MET A 115 -17.99 -3.43 2.13
N GLN A 116 -19.05 -3.73 2.90
CA GLN A 116 -20.27 -4.39 2.42
C GLN A 116 -21.45 -3.42 2.20
N ALA A 117 -21.21 -2.12 2.40
CA ALA A 117 -22.17 -1.04 2.15
C ALA A 117 -22.00 -0.43 0.75
#